data_AF-A0AAR5Q8R0-F1
#
_entry.id   AF-A0AAR5Q8R0-F1
#
_cell.length_a   1.000
_cell.length_b   1.000
_cell.length_c   1.000
_cell.angle_alpha   90.00
_cell.angle_beta   90.00
_cell.angle_gamma   90.00
#
_symmetry.space_group_name_H-M   'P 1'
#
loop_
_entity.id
_entity.type
_entity.pdbx_description
1 polymer ?
#
loop_
_entity_poly.entity_id
_entity_poly.type
_entity_poly.pdbx_seq_one_letter_code
_entity_poly.pdbx_strand_id
1 'polypeptide(L)'
;MRCIHKLLTSVSGFADTSVKIMEALHTFRGAVSFALLGIGGLISALIILIADPYNILYEWKIQFGPGGEIFSLWEKPPVDLFLKVYLWNVTNSEEFMSGKAKKLKFQEVGPYTYREVLTHENITFNDNGTLTSIPSHPLVWEPTLSEGRKESDLLILPNIALLSIADVVSKKGLFTRLGLNLIIRQTNAQPLVQMTAKEFMFEYKSTLMNLGNTFMPSWIYFDKLGLIDRMYEFRGDYETVFTGTDGLSNSGLTDTYNGSPKIPQWASPCGNINGSSDGTKFPSKIKPNDTLLFFRKSMCRAKPLVHVADTVVDGFSGYVYHFPNDTDDNGRDFEKNRCFCQEKDIEQCKPRGLLDVRNCYYGFPIALSYPHFYEADPVLFDKVESGLNPDPQKHQTFFIIEPNSGTPLNLAVRYQINMALGNLQNIANSGRFSNMVLPMLWIEIGMYGLPSSLKMRFKFYFEIIPIAQTCLTYALFASSTFGLLYSIYKLASARKHDENNPWIEDEFVLTIDKKLASYISERGLIQSNLDDEFYINYKTPLKRNIDNTKVEVL
;
A
#
# COMPACT_ATOMS: atom_id res chain seq x y z
N MET A 1 -28.45 59.78 70.42
CA MET A 1 -27.85 58.44 70.36
C MET A 1 -28.70 57.38 69.63
N ARG A 2 -30.04 57.38 69.71
CA ARG A 2 -30.88 56.33 69.06
C ARG A 2 -30.94 56.36 67.51
N CYS A 3 -30.72 57.50 66.85
CA CYS A 3 -30.66 57.56 65.37
C CYS A 3 -29.36 56.98 64.77
N ILE A 4 -28.22 57.16 65.45
CA ILE A 4 -26.91 56.68 64.96
C ILE A 4 -26.85 55.15 65.05
N HIS A 5 -27.48 54.55 66.07
CA HIS A 5 -27.56 53.09 66.20
C HIS A 5 -28.43 52.45 65.10
N LYS A 6 -29.54 53.08 64.70
CA LYS A 6 -30.40 52.62 63.60
C LYS A 6 -29.74 52.73 62.21
N LEU A 7 -28.94 53.76 62.00
CA LEU A 7 -28.15 53.94 60.76
C LEU A 7 -27.00 52.94 60.66
N LEU A 8 -26.30 52.67 61.77
CA LEU A 8 -25.22 51.66 61.81
C LEU A 8 -25.75 50.23 61.58
N THR A 9 -26.92 49.88 62.11
CA THR A 9 -27.55 48.57 61.86
C THR A 9 -28.08 48.41 60.43
N SER A 10 -28.50 49.51 59.78
CA SER A 10 -28.95 49.51 58.38
C SER A 10 -27.78 49.35 57.41
N VAL A 11 -26.63 49.95 57.71
CA VAL A 11 -25.41 49.84 56.89
C VAL A 11 -24.73 48.48 57.10
N SER A 12 -24.76 47.91 58.31
CA SER A 12 -24.26 46.56 58.57
C SER A 12 -25.09 45.46 57.90
N GLY A 13 -26.42 45.64 57.82
CA GLY A 13 -27.31 44.71 57.12
C GLY A 13 -27.05 44.67 55.61
N PHE A 14 -26.85 45.82 54.97
CA PHE A 14 -26.54 45.91 53.52
C PHE A 14 -25.15 45.33 53.17
N ALA A 15 -24.17 45.50 54.04
CA ALA A 15 -22.84 44.89 53.89
C ALA A 15 -22.88 43.36 54.00
N ASP A 16 -23.73 42.81 54.88
CA ASP A 16 -23.88 41.36 55.08
C ASP A 16 -24.67 40.69 53.92
N THR A 17 -25.68 41.37 53.36
CA THR A 17 -26.39 40.89 52.16
C THR A 17 -25.50 40.89 50.92
N SER A 18 -24.65 41.91 50.75
CA SER A 18 -23.73 41.98 49.61
C SER A 18 -22.61 40.95 49.69
N VAL A 19 -22.09 40.64 50.88
CA VAL A 19 -21.12 39.54 51.09
C VAL A 19 -21.73 38.17 50.80
N LYS A 20 -22.97 37.92 51.25
CA LYS A 20 -23.69 36.65 50.99
C LYS A 20 -24.06 36.45 49.51
N ILE A 21 -24.44 37.52 48.81
CA ILE A 21 -24.64 37.50 47.35
C ILE A 21 -23.31 37.22 46.63
N MET A 22 -22.20 37.77 47.12
CA MET A 22 -20.86 37.55 46.57
C MET A 22 -20.37 36.11 46.79
N GLU A 23 -20.65 35.50 47.95
CA GLU A 23 -20.39 34.08 48.25
C GLU A 23 -21.27 33.11 47.44
N ALA A 24 -22.56 33.42 47.27
CA ALA A 24 -23.46 32.66 46.40
C ALA A 24 -22.97 32.72 44.94
N LEU A 25 -22.65 33.91 44.43
CA LEU A 25 -22.04 34.09 43.10
C LEU A 25 -20.72 33.30 42.97
N HIS A 26 -19.87 33.27 43.99
CA HIS A 26 -18.63 32.48 43.97
C HIS A 26 -18.89 30.96 43.89
N THR A 27 -19.91 30.48 44.59
CA THR A 27 -20.29 29.05 44.66
C THR A 27 -20.90 28.59 43.33
N PHE A 28 -21.77 29.41 42.72
CA PHE A 28 -22.34 29.14 41.39
C PHE A 28 -21.33 29.31 40.26
N ARG A 29 -20.39 30.27 40.37
CA ARG A 29 -19.30 30.44 39.38
C ARG A 29 -18.47 29.17 39.22
N GLY A 30 -18.12 28.51 40.32
CA GLY A 30 -17.42 27.23 40.26
C GLY A 30 -18.21 26.16 39.49
N ALA A 31 -19.49 25.96 39.84
CA ALA A 31 -20.35 24.98 39.16
C ALA A 31 -20.54 25.27 37.67
N VAL A 32 -20.74 26.54 37.29
CA VAL A 32 -20.86 26.97 35.89
C VAL A 32 -19.55 26.75 35.14
N SER A 33 -18.39 27.05 35.74
CA SER A 33 -17.09 26.79 35.12
C SER A 33 -16.87 25.29 34.85
N PHE A 34 -17.22 24.40 35.79
CA PHE A 34 -17.13 22.95 35.57
C PHE A 34 -18.14 22.45 34.52
N ALA A 35 -19.34 23.03 34.45
CA ALA A 35 -20.30 22.71 33.39
C ALA A 35 -19.77 23.12 32.02
N LEU A 36 -19.24 24.33 31.88
CA LEU A 36 -18.67 24.81 30.60
C LEU A 36 -17.47 23.99 30.16
N LEU A 37 -16.58 23.60 31.07
CA LEU A 37 -15.45 22.71 30.77
C LEU A 37 -15.93 21.32 30.37
N GLY A 38 -16.95 20.77 31.04
CA GLY A 38 -17.53 19.48 30.70
C GLY A 38 -18.23 19.48 29.34
N ILE A 39 -18.98 20.54 29.02
CA ILE A 39 -19.60 20.72 27.69
C ILE A 39 -18.51 20.88 26.62
N GLY A 40 -17.50 21.70 26.89
CA GLY A 40 -16.37 21.90 25.97
C GLY A 40 -15.63 20.61 25.66
N GLY A 41 -15.30 19.82 26.69
CA GLY A 41 -14.65 18.52 26.51
C GLY A 41 -15.53 17.52 25.74
N LEU A 42 -16.85 17.52 25.97
CA LEU A 42 -17.78 16.68 25.25
C LEU A 42 -17.84 17.06 23.77
N ILE A 43 -17.92 18.36 23.47
CA ILE A 43 -17.88 18.88 22.10
C ILE A 43 -16.56 18.49 21.43
N SER A 44 -15.42 18.67 22.10
CA SER A 44 -14.11 18.26 21.55
C SER A 44 -14.03 16.76 21.28
N ALA A 45 -14.54 15.91 22.18
CA ALA A 45 -14.58 14.46 21.98
C ALA A 45 -15.46 14.07 20.79
N LEU A 46 -16.63 14.71 20.64
CA LEU A 46 -17.52 14.52 19.50
C LEU A 46 -16.86 14.99 18.19
N ILE A 47 -16.16 16.12 18.19
CA ILE A 47 -15.40 16.60 17.03
C ILE A 47 -14.33 15.58 16.63
N ILE A 48 -13.57 15.03 17.57
CA ILE A 48 -12.55 14.02 17.26
C ILE A 48 -13.19 12.76 16.66
N LEU A 49 -14.32 12.31 17.21
CA LEU A 49 -15.03 11.13 16.72
C LEU A 49 -15.62 11.32 15.31
N ILE A 50 -16.13 12.52 15.01
CA ILE A 50 -16.73 12.84 13.71
C ILE A 50 -15.66 13.15 12.66
N ALA A 51 -14.66 13.97 12.99
CA ALA A 51 -13.65 14.42 12.06
C ALA A 51 -12.56 13.37 11.81
N ASP A 52 -12.30 12.50 12.80
CA ASP A 52 -11.24 11.48 12.75
C ASP A 52 -9.89 12.02 12.26
N PRO A 53 -9.22 12.86 13.08
CA PRO A 53 -8.02 13.56 12.65
C PRO A 53 -6.87 12.62 12.27
N TYR A 54 -6.83 11.41 12.82
CA TYR A 54 -5.90 10.37 12.39
C TYR A 54 -6.13 9.99 10.93
N ASN A 55 -7.37 9.67 10.54
CA ASN A 55 -7.66 9.32 9.14
C ASN A 55 -7.35 10.50 8.21
N ILE A 56 -7.68 11.74 8.59
CA ILE A 56 -7.31 12.93 7.80
C ILE A 56 -5.79 13.02 7.61
N LEU A 57 -5.02 12.84 8.69
CA LEU A 57 -3.56 12.87 8.65
C LEU A 57 -2.99 11.74 7.77
N TYR A 58 -3.57 10.55 7.89
CA TYR A 58 -3.18 9.36 7.14
C TYR A 58 -3.40 9.56 5.63
N GLU A 59 -4.60 10.01 5.25
CA GLU A 59 -4.96 10.27 3.86
C GLU A 59 -4.06 11.36 3.24
N TRP A 60 -3.79 12.43 3.99
CA TRP A 60 -2.86 13.47 3.56
C TRP A 60 -1.42 12.96 3.37
N LYS A 61 -0.94 12.04 4.23
CA LYS A 61 0.41 11.48 4.14
C LYS A 61 0.61 10.50 2.99
N ILE A 62 -0.43 9.75 2.61
CA ILE A 62 -0.34 8.75 1.54
C ILE A 62 -0.31 9.37 0.15
N GLN A 63 -0.95 10.53 -0.02
CA GLN A 63 -0.91 11.26 -1.27
C GLN A 63 0.53 11.72 -1.58
N PHE A 64 0.98 11.47 -2.80
CA PHE A 64 2.29 11.89 -3.25
C PHE A 64 2.28 13.39 -3.56
N GLY A 65 3.24 14.09 -2.97
CA GLY A 65 3.45 15.51 -3.22
C GLY A 65 4.89 15.91 -2.90
N PRO A 66 5.35 17.08 -3.38
CA PRO A 66 6.69 17.57 -3.13
C PRO A 66 6.99 17.66 -1.62
N GLY A 67 8.07 17.00 -1.18
CA GLY A 67 8.46 16.94 0.23
C GLY A 67 7.59 16.02 1.11
N GLY A 68 6.65 15.27 0.51
CA GLY A 68 5.83 14.28 1.22
C GLY A 68 6.66 13.09 1.67
N GLU A 69 6.45 12.63 2.91
CA GLU A 69 7.24 11.54 3.49
C GLU A 69 7.07 10.22 2.73
N ILE A 70 5.84 9.80 2.44
CA ILE A 70 5.58 8.55 1.71
C ILE A 70 6.09 8.63 0.27
N PHE A 71 5.98 9.80 -0.35
CA PHE A 71 6.58 10.05 -1.66
C PHE A 71 8.11 9.87 -1.62
N SER A 72 8.81 10.43 -0.64
CA SER A 72 10.27 10.23 -0.50
C SER A 72 10.65 8.78 -0.19
N LEU A 73 9.80 8.04 0.54
CA LEU A 73 9.99 6.61 0.75
C LEU A 73 9.74 5.79 -0.52
N TRP A 74 8.86 6.24 -1.41
CA TRP A 74 8.65 5.63 -2.72
C TRP A 74 9.80 5.95 -3.67
N GLU A 75 10.21 7.22 -3.76
CA GLU A 75 11.31 7.71 -4.61
C GLU A 75 12.64 6.96 -4.35
N LYS A 76 12.95 6.74 -3.06
CA LYS A 76 14.14 6.01 -2.63
C LYS A 76 13.84 5.20 -1.37
N PRO A 77 13.31 3.98 -1.53
CA PRO A 77 12.99 3.10 -0.42
C PRO A 77 14.24 2.79 0.40
N PRO A 78 14.27 3.06 1.72
CA PRO A 78 15.45 2.85 2.55
C PRO A 78 15.56 1.38 2.98
N VAL A 79 15.29 0.43 2.09
CA VAL A 79 15.27 -1.02 2.34
C VAL A 79 16.44 -1.71 1.66
N ASP A 80 16.92 -2.79 2.28
CA ASP A 80 17.91 -3.68 1.66
C ASP A 80 17.19 -4.72 0.80
N LEU A 81 17.19 -4.49 -0.51
CA LEU A 81 16.76 -5.48 -1.50
C LEU A 81 17.97 -6.27 -1.99
N PHE A 82 17.87 -7.59 -2.01
CA PHE A 82 18.94 -8.47 -2.47
C PHE A 82 18.49 -9.28 -3.69
N LEU A 83 19.23 -9.13 -4.78
CA LEU A 83 19.20 -10.02 -5.93
C LEU A 83 20.19 -11.17 -5.67
N LYS A 84 19.69 -12.39 -5.49
CA LYS A 84 20.50 -13.61 -5.47
C LYS A 84 20.33 -14.33 -6.79
N VAL A 85 21.45 -14.68 -7.43
CA VAL A 85 21.45 -15.40 -8.71
C VAL A 85 22.03 -16.80 -8.53
N TYR A 86 21.38 -17.80 -9.12
CA TYR A 86 21.80 -19.20 -9.13
C TYR A 86 21.94 -19.65 -10.58
N LEU A 87 23.15 -20.06 -10.97
CA LEU A 87 23.50 -20.44 -12.33
C LEU A 87 23.39 -21.95 -12.52
N TRP A 88 22.92 -22.37 -13.69
CA TRP A 88 22.82 -23.79 -14.06
C TRP A 88 24.08 -24.27 -14.78
N ASN A 89 25.05 -24.78 -14.02
CA ASN A 89 26.30 -25.33 -14.55
C ASN A 89 26.07 -26.69 -15.23
N VAL A 90 26.53 -26.86 -16.46
CA VAL A 90 26.42 -28.14 -17.19
C VAL A 90 27.60 -29.05 -16.87
N THR A 91 27.34 -30.19 -16.23
CA THR A 91 28.41 -31.09 -15.75
C THR A 91 28.83 -32.16 -16.75
N ASN A 92 27.98 -32.50 -17.72
CA ASN A 92 28.24 -33.54 -18.72
C ASN A 92 28.30 -33.00 -20.16
N SER A 93 28.84 -31.79 -20.33
CA SER A 93 28.88 -31.08 -21.62
C SER A 93 29.56 -31.90 -22.72
N GLU A 94 30.73 -32.48 -22.45
CA GLU A 94 31.48 -33.29 -23.43
C GLU A 94 30.71 -34.54 -23.86
N GLU A 95 30.16 -35.30 -22.90
CA GLU A 95 29.37 -36.50 -23.18
C GLU A 95 28.09 -36.17 -23.97
N PHE A 96 27.43 -35.06 -23.62
CA PHE A 96 26.26 -34.60 -24.33
C PHE A 96 26.62 -34.19 -25.75
N MET A 97 27.64 -33.36 -25.93
CA MET A 97 28.06 -32.87 -27.25
C MET A 97 28.58 -33.99 -28.15
N SER A 98 29.30 -34.98 -27.61
CA SER A 98 29.80 -36.15 -28.36
C SER A 98 28.71 -37.17 -28.69
N GLY A 99 27.52 -37.03 -28.10
CA GLY A 99 26.40 -37.92 -28.29
C GLY A 99 26.34 -39.15 -27.41
N LYS A 100 27.27 -39.30 -26.46
CA LYS A 100 27.25 -40.38 -25.46
C LYS A 100 26.07 -40.22 -24.49
N ALA A 101 25.78 -38.99 -24.08
CA ALA A 101 24.62 -38.64 -23.26
C ALA A 101 23.50 -38.02 -24.11
N LYS A 102 22.26 -38.46 -23.88
CA LYS A 102 21.06 -37.90 -24.56
C LYS A 102 20.42 -36.73 -23.80
N LYS A 103 20.74 -36.58 -22.51
CA LYS A 103 20.16 -35.60 -21.60
C LYS A 103 21.28 -34.80 -20.92
N LEU A 104 20.96 -33.57 -20.50
CA LEU A 104 21.90 -32.72 -19.77
C LEU A 104 21.81 -32.95 -18.26
N LYS A 105 22.93 -32.83 -17.57
CA LYS A 105 23.05 -32.82 -16.11
C LYS A 105 23.42 -31.43 -15.66
N PHE A 106 22.59 -30.84 -14.81
CA PHE A 106 22.84 -29.53 -14.24
C PHE A 106 23.32 -29.65 -12.80
N GLN A 107 24.15 -28.70 -12.42
CA GLN A 107 24.51 -28.41 -11.04
C GLN A 107 24.12 -26.95 -10.77
N GLU A 108 23.33 -26.74 -9.72
CA GLU A 108 23.05 -25.39 -9.24
C GLU A 108 24.30 -24.79 -8.61
N VAL A 109 24.66 -23.57 -9.03
CA VAL A 109 25.79 -22.83 -8.48
C VAL A 109 25.33 -21.42 -8.11
N GLY A 110 25.29 -21.14 -6.81
CA GLY A 110 24.93 -19.85 -6.24
C GLY A 110 24.94 -19.91 -4.71
N PRO A 111 24.42 -18.88 -4.03
CA PRO A 111 23.97 -17.61 -4.60
C PRO A 111 25.14 -16.68 -4.98
N TYR A 112 25.01 -15.96 -6.09
CA TYR A 112 25.75 -14.73 -6.36
C TYR A 112 24.86 -13.55 -5.95
N THR A 113 25.22 -12.86 -4.88
CA THR A 113 24.35 -11.88 -4.23
C THR A 113 24.76 -10.46 -4.55
N TYR A 114 23.78 -9.64 -4.93
CA TYR A 114 23.91 -8.22 -5.19
C TYR A 114 22.85 -7.47 -4.38
N ARG A 115 23.21 -6.35 -3.75
CA ARG A 115 22.23 -5.40 -3.24
C ARG A 115 21.68 -4.57 -4.38
N GLU A 116 20.37 -4.59 -4.56
CA GLU A 116 19.64 -3.78 -5.53
C GLU A 116 19.25 -2.45 -4.88
N VAL A 117 19.68 -1.34 -5.48
CA VAL A 117 19.31 0.00 -5.02
C VAL A 117 18.11 0.49 -5.84
N LEU A 118 16.90 0.23 -5.36
CA LEU A 118 15.66 0.65 -6.00
C LEU A 118 15.49 2.17 -5.88
N THR A 119 15.43 2.88 -7.01
CA THR A 119 15.25 4.34 -7.08
C THR A 119 14.41 4.77 -8.27
N HIS A 120 13.70 5.89 -8.09
CA HIS A 120 12.98 6.62 -9.13
C HIS A 120 13.65 7.97 -9.35
N GLU A 121 14.27 8.16 -10.50
CA GLU A 121 15.07 9.36 -10.82
C GLU A 121 14.29 10.35 -11.71
N ASN A 122 14.74 11.60 -11.78
CA ASN A 122 14.21 12.65 -12.67
C ASN A 122 12.68 12.84 -12.56
N ILE A 123 12.18 12.96 -11.33
CA ILE A 123 10.75 13.02 -11.05
C ILE A 123 10.16 14.37 -11.49
N THR A 124 9.03 14.32 -12.21
CA THR A 124 8.23 15.48 -12.60
C THR A 124 6.76 15.23 -12.26
N PHE A 125 6.13 16.12 -11.48
CA PHE A 125 4.69 16.05 -11.21
C PHE A 125 3.90 16.64 -12.38
N ASN A 126 2.82 15.97 -12.75
CA ASN A 126 1.95 16.34 -13.87
C ASN A 126 0.64 16.95 -13.34
N ASP A 127 0.01 17.82 -14.12
CA ASP A 127 -1.25 18.49 -13.73
C ASP A 127 -2.46 17.55 -13.63
N ASN A 128 -2.37 16.34 -14.20
CA ASN A 128 -3.43 15.33 -14.23
C ASN A 128 -3.40 14.36 -13.04
N GLY A 129 -2.78 14.73 -11.91
CA GLY A 129 -2.74 13.87 -10.73
C GLY A 129 -1.78 12.68 -10.83
N THR A 130 -0.84 12.72 -11.78
CA THR A 130 0.22 11.71 -11.93
C THR A 130 1.60 12.35 -11.74
N LEU A 131 2.64 11.52 -11.62
CA LEU A 131 4.03 11.96 -11.74
C LEU A 131 4.78 11.02 -12.68
N THR A 132 5.79 11.54 -13.35
CA THR A 132 6.66 10.79 -14.26
C THR A 132 8.04 10.65 -13.63
N SER A 133 8.63 9.46 -13.72
CA SER A 133 9.98 9.16 -13.21
C SER A 133 10.74 8.19 -14.14
N ILE A 134 12.04 8.06 -13.92
CA ILE A 134 12.91 7.11 -14.60
C ILE A 134 13.33 6.03 -13.60
N PRO A 135 12.95 4.75 -13.79
CA PRO A 135 13.36 3.69 -12.88
C PRO A 135 14.86 3.42 -12.99
N SER A 136 15.52 3.26 -11.84
CA SER A 136 16.97 3.02 -11.74
C SER A 136 17.23 2.01 -10.61
N HIS A 137 17.85 0.88 -10.94
CA HIS A 137 18.09 -0.23 -10.01
C HIS A 137 19.55 -0.74 -10.08
N PRO A 138 20.56 0.10 -9.76
CA PRO A 138 21.94 -0.35 -9.80
C PRO A 138 22.19 -1.49 -8.81
N LEU A 139 23.03 -2.44 -9.24
CA LEU A 139 23.37 -3.64 -8.48
C LEU A 139 24.77 -3.48 -7.87
N VAL A 140 24.88 -3.74 -6.57
CA VAL A 140 26.13 -3.66 -5.80
C VAL A 140 26.51 -5.05 -5.32
N TRP A 141 27.71 -5.53 -5.68
CA TRP A 141 28.18 -6.87 -5.29
C TRP A 141 28.32 -7.03 -3.77
N GLU A 142 27.74 -8.11 -3.23
CA GLU A 142 27.75 -8.45 -1.80
C GLU A 142 28.47 -9.79 -1.56
N PRO A 143 29.81 -9.78 -1.37
CA PRO A 143 30.61 -11.01 -1.27
C PRO A 143 30.30 -11.83 -0.01
N THR A 144 29.93 -11.17 1.10
CA THR A 144 29.63 -11.82 2.38
C THR A 144 28.33 -12.62 2.33
N LEU A 145 27.38 -12.20 1.49
CA LEU A 145 26.09 -12.87 1.28
C LEU A 145 26.11 -13.84 0.08
N SER A 146 27.27 -14.03 -0.55
CA SER A 146 27.46 -14.91 -1.71
C SER A 146 28.05 -16.28 -1.34
N GLU A 147 28.03 -16.66 -0.06
CA GLU A 147 28.45 -17.99 0.43
C GLU A 147 29.83 -18.48 -0.09
N GLY A 148 30.79 -17.55 -0.25
CA GLY A 148 32.13 -17.85 -0.76
C GLY A 148 32.25 -17.94 -2.29
N ARG A 149 31.16 -17.72 -3.04
CA ARG A 149 31.16 -17.57 -4.50
C ARG A 149 31.89 -16.30 -4.92
N LYS A 150 32.47 -16.37 -6.12
CA LYS A 150 33.19 -15.24 -6.73
C LYS A 150 32.64 -15.01 -8.11
N GLU A 151 32.51 -13.74 -8.53
CA GLU A 151 32.08 -13.44 -9.90
C GLU A 151 33.00 -14.08 -10.97
N SER A 152 34.23 -14.44 -10.61
CA SER A 152 35.21 -15.15 -11.44
C SER A 152 35.03 -16.68 -11.50
N ASP A 153 34.04 -17.25 -10.82
CA ASP A 153 33.80 -18.70 -10.81
C ASP A 153 33.54 -19.20 -12.25
N LEU A 154 34.33 -20.19 -12.69
CA LEU A 154 34.25 -20.73 -14.05
C LEU A 154 33.22 -21.85 -14.13
N LEU A 155 32.31 -21.74 -15.10
CA LEU A 155 31.19 -22.64 -15.30
C LEU A 155 31.05 -22.99 -16.77
N ILE A 156 30.45 -24.14 -17.08
CA ILE A 156 30.06 -24.49 -18.44
C ILE A 156 28.61 -24.08 -18.64
N LEU A 157 28.41 -23.03 -19.43
CA LEU A 157 27.11 -22.36 -19.58
C LEU A 157 26.67 -22.31 -21.05
N PRO A 158 25.36 -22.12 -21.30
CA PRO A 158 24.84 -21.94 -22.65
C PRO A 158 25.43 -20.72 -23.36
N ASN A 159 25.84 -20.90 -24.61
CA ASN A 159 26.19 -19.79 -25.47
C ASN A 159 24.92 -19.11 -25.99
N ILE A 160 24.42 -18.13 -25.23
CA ILE A 160 23.13 -17.46 -25.48
C ILE A 160 23.08 -16.87 -26.89
N ALA A 161 24.15 -16.19 -27.31
CA ALA A 161 24.25 -15.60 -28.64
C ALA A 161 24.12 -16.65 -29.76
N LEU A 162 24.91 -17.73 -29.70
CA LEU A 162 24.85 -18.79 -30.72
C LEU A 162 23.47 -19.45 -30.77
N LEU A 163 22.94 -19.86 -29.61
CA LEU A 163 21.67 -20.57 -29.54
C LEU A 163 20.47 -19.70 -29.92
N SER A 164 20.50 -18.40 -29.60
CA SER A 164 19.45 -17.45 -29.98
C SER A 164 19.45 -17.20 -31.49
N ILE A 165 20.63 -16.94 -32.08
CA ILE A 165 20.77 -16.77 -33.53
C ILE A 165 20.37 -18.06 -34.25
N ALA A 166 20.78 -19.22 -33.72
CA ALA A 166 20.39 -20.52 -34.26
C ALA A 166 18.87 -20.70 -34.29
N ASP A 167 18.15 -20.40 -33.20
CA ASP A 167 16.68 -20.51 -33.16
C ASP A 167 16.01 -19.63 -34.21
N VAL A 168 16.43 -18.36 -34.29
CA VAL A 168 15.79 -17.39 -35.19
C VAL A 168 16.07 -17.72 -36.65
N VAL A 169 17.31 -18.12 -36.97
CA VAL A 169 17.71 -18.48 -38.34
C VAL A 169 17.21 -19.86 -38.74
N SER A 170 16.93 -20.77 -37.80
CA SER A 170 16.40 -22.10 -38.09
C SER A 170 15.09 -22.06 -38.91
N LYS A 171 14.30 -21.00 -38.73
CA LYS A 171 13.01 -20.75 -39.38
C LYS A 171 13.14 -20.02 -40.73
N LYS A 172 14.36 -19.67 -41.16
CA LYS A 172 14.63 -18.91 -42.40
C LYS A 172 14.96 -19.84 -43.58
N GLY A 173 15.04 -19.26 -44.77
CA GLY A 173 15.34 -19.97 -46.02
C GLY A 173 16.71 -20.68 -46.01
N LEU A 174 16.92 -21.58 -46.97
CA LEU A 174 18.11 -22.42 -47.07
C LEU A 174 19.43 -21.61 -47.11
N PHE A 175 19.50 -20.54 -47.92
CA PHE A 175 20.72 -19.75 -48.08
C PHE A 175 21.15 -19.04 -46.79
N THR A 176 20.20 -18.49 -46.02
CA THR A 176 20.50 -17.85 -44.72
C THR A 176 21.05 -18.88 -43.72
N ARG A 177 20.44 -20.08 -43.67
CA ARG A 177 20.92 -21.18 -42.82
C ARG A 177 22.32 -21.66 -43.23
N LEU A 178 22.58 -21.78 -44.54
CA LEU A 178 23.91 -22.14 -45.06
C LEU A 178 24.97 -21.10 -44.67
N GLY A 179 24.66 -19.80 -44.82
CA GLY A 179 25.57 -18.72 -44.41
C GLY A 179 25.93 -18.78 -42.93
N LEU A 180 24.94 -18.94 -42.05
CA LEU A 180 25.17 -19.10 -40.62
C LEU A 180 26.01 -20.37 -40.32
N ASN A 181 25.71 -21.49 -40.97
CA ASN A 181 26.44 -22.74 -40.77
C ASN A 181 27.91 -22.64 -41.18
N LEU A 182 28.23 -21.89 -42.25
CA LEU A 182 29.61 -21.61 -42.64
C LEU A 182 30.34 -20.82 -41.56
N ILE A 183 29.72 -19.76 -41.04
CA ILE A 183 30.29 -18.93 -39.96
C ILE A 183 30.52 -19.75 -38.70
N ILE A 184 29.54 -20.54 -38.25
CA ILE A 184 29.66 -21.38 -37.05
C ILE A 184 30.83 -22.35 -37.17
N ARG A 185 30.98 -22.98 -38.35
CA ARG A 185 32.07 -23.93 -38.60
C ARG A 185 33.44 -23.24 -38.67
N GLN A 186 33.52 -22.09 -39.34
CA GLN A 186 34.76 -21.34 -39.48
C GLN A 186 35.26 -20.76 -38.14
N THR A 187 34.33 -20.31 -37.29
CA THR A 187 34.63 -19.78 -35.95
C THR A 187 34.74 -20.86 -34.88
N ASN A 188 34.43 -22.11 -35.21
CA ASN A 188 34.30 -23.22 -34.27
C ASN A 188 33.40 -22.90 -33.06
N ALA A 189 32.32 -22.16 -33.28
CA ALA A 189 31.42 -21.74 -32.21
C ALA A 189 30.69 -22.94 -31.61
N GLN A 190 30.73 -23.04 -30.27
CA GLN A 190 30.11 -24.13 -29.51
C GLN A 190 28.87 -23.63 -28.75
N PRO A 191 27.81 -24.46 -28.62
CA PRO A 191 26.58 -24.12 -27.90
C PRO A 191 26.73 -24.12 -26.38
N LEU A 192 27.74 -24.82 -25.86
CA LEU A 192 28.16 -24.77 -24.47
C LEU A 192 29.59 -24.26 -24.43
N VAL A 193 29.86 -23.30 -23.57
CA VAL A 193 31.17 -22.67 -23.45
C VAL A 193 31.52 -22.47 -21.99
N GLN A 194 32.81 -22.50 -21.69
CA GLN A 194 33.30 -22.12 -20.37
C GLN A 194 33.36 -20.60 -20.27
N MET A 195 32.76 -20.04 -19.23
CA MET A 195 32.83 -18.62 -18.93
C MET A 195 32.70 -18.37 -17.43
N THR A 196 33.08 -17.19 -16.98
CA THR A 196 32.89 -16.77 -15.59
C THR A 196 31.42 -16.45 -15.31
N ALA A 197 31.02 -16.53 -14.04
CA ALA A 197 29.69 -16.12 -13.60
C ALA A 197 29.40 -14.65 -13.98
N LYS A 198 30.38 -13.75 -13.83
CA LYS A 198 30.27 -12.34 -14.21
C LYS A 198 29.98 -12.15 -15.68
N GLU A 199 30.71 -12.88 -16.52
CA GLU A 199 30.59 -12.79 -17.97
C GLU A 199 29.18 -13.17 -18.41
N PHE A 200 28.64 -14.28 -17.90
CA PHE A 200 27.30 -14.72 -18.23
C PHE A 200 26.20 -13.76 -17.74
N MET A 201 26.36 -13.20 -16.54
CA MET A 201 25.36 -12.33 -15.93
C MET A 201 25.36 -10.92 -16.50
N PHE A 202 26.53 -10.31 -16.71
CA PHE A 202 26.64 -8.87 -16.99
C PHE A 202 27.27 -8.55 -18.33
N GLU A 203 28.36 -9.22 -18.70
CA GLU A 203 29.08 -8.84 -19.90
C GLU A 203 29.99 -9.95 -20.42
N TYR A 204 29.61 -10.51 -21.56
CA TYR A 204 30.55 -11.20 -22.42
C TYR A 204 30.40 -10.72 -23.87
N LYS A 205 31.54 -10.67 -24.57
CA LYS A 205 31.62 -10.38 -26.00
C LYS A 205 31.69 -11.70 -26.75
N SER A 206 30.90 -11.85 -27.81
CA SER A 206 31.02 -13.00 -28.70
C SER A 206 31.33 -12.56 -30.12
N THR A 207 32.19 -13.32 -30.80
CA THR A 207 32.55 -13.07 -32.20
C THR A 207 31.32 -13.10 -33.12
N LEU A 208 30.32 -13.91 -32.78
CA LEU A 208 29.04 -14.01 -33.49
C LEU A 208 28.16 -12.75 -33.31
N MET A 209 28.22 -12.09 -32.16
CA MET A 209 27.51 -10.83 -31.94
C MET A 209 28.13 -9.66 -32.71
N ASN A 210 29.46 -9.56 -32.71
CA ASN A 210 30.14 -8.56 -33.54
C ASN A 210 29.78 -8.74 -35.02
N LEU A 211 29.67 -9.98 -35.48
CA LEU A 211 29.17 -10.28 -36.83
C LEU A 211 27.69 -9.92 -36.99
N GLY A 212 26.83 -10.24 -36.01
CA GLY A 212 25.42 -9.88 -36.00
C GLY A 212 25.19 -8.38 -36.11
N ASN A 213 25.92 -7.57 -35.34
CA ASN A 213 25.87 -6.10 -35.41
C ASN A 213 26.37 -5.58 -36.76
N THR A 214 27.37 -6.25 -37.36
CA THR A 214 27.93 -5.84 -38.66
C THR A 214 27.01 -6.17 -39.83
N PHE A 215 26.36 -7.34 -39.81
CA PHE A 215 25.59 -7.88 -40.93
C PHE A 215 24.06 -7.72 -40.78
N MET A 216 23.55 -7.53 -39.56
CA MET A 216 22.13 -7.31 -39.24
C MET A 216 21.95 -6.22 -38.15
N PRO A 217 22.46 -4.99 -38.38
CA PRO A 217 22.47 -3.90 -37.39
C PRO A 217 21.06 -3.48 -36.93
N SER A 218 20.03 -3.72 -37.74
CA SER A 218 18.64 -3.41 -37.39
C SER A 218 18.03 -4.37 -36.35
N TRP A 219 18.70 -5.48 -36.03
CA TRP A 219 18.16 -6.51 -35.13
C TRP A 219 18.96 -6.63 -33.82
N ILE A 220 20.30 -6.61 -33.89
CA ILE A 220 21.18 -6.61 -32.71
C ILE A 220 21.99 -5.31 -32.76
N TYR A 221 21.82 -4.46 -31.75
CA TYR A 221 22.47 -3.14 -31.66
C TYR A 221 23.39 -3.00 -30.44
N PHE A 222 23.58 -4.09 -29.69
CA PHE A 222 24.34 -4.10 -28.44
C PHE A 222 25.64 -4.88 -28.61
N ASP A 223 26.74 -4.32 -28.09
CA ASP A 223 28.08 -4.88 -28.23
C ASP A 223 28.45 -5.88 -27.12
N LYS A 224 27.62 -5.96 -26.08
CA LYS A 224 27.76 -6.89 -24.95
C LYS A 224 26.44 -7.62 -24.67
N LEU A 225 26.53 -8.86 -24.21
CA LEU A 225 25.39 -9.65 -23.75
C LEU A 225 25.65 -10.14 -22.34
N GLY A 226 24.66 -9.98 -21.47
CA GLY A 226 24.61 -10.52 -20.13
C GLY A 226 23.14 -10.60 -19.71
N LEU A 227 22.70 -11.71 -19.13
CA LEU A 227 21.28 -11.90 -18.83
C LEU A 227 20.75 -10.87 -17.83
N ILE A 228 21.47 -10.65 -16.74
CA ILE A 228 21.10 -9.69 -15.69
C ILE A 228 21.24 -8.25 -16.22
N ASP A 229 22.32 -7.94 -16.95
CA ASP A 229 22.51 -6.62 -17.57
C ASP A 229 21.34 -6.24 -18.50
N ARG A 230 20.82 -7.18 -19.30
CA ARG A 230 19.65 -6.92 -20.16
C ARG A 230 18.33 -6.80 -19.38
N MET A 231 18.17 -7.52 -18.27
CA MET A 231 16.98 -7.39 -17.41
C MET A 231 16.91 -6.05 -16.67
N TYR A 232 18.07 -5.48 -16.35
CA TYR A 232 18.24 -4.22 -15.62
C TYR A 232 18.58 -3.02 -16.53
N GLU A 233 18.40 -3.14 -17.85
CA GLU A 233 18.61 -2.04 -18.80
C GLU A 233 17.37 -1.15 -18.85
N PHE A 234 17.43 0.05 -18.25
CA PHE A 234 16.33 1.03 -18.23
C PHE A 234 16.57 2.25 -19.13
N ARG A 235 17.62 2.26 -19.96
CA ARG A 235 17.97 3.44 -20.75
C ARG A 235 16.83 3.85 -21.71
N GLY A 236 16.35 5.07 -21.53
CA GLY A 236 15.26 5.65 -22.31
C GLY A 236 13.87 5.26 -21.83
N ASP A 237 13.76 4.44 -20.78
CA ASP A 237 12.48 4.12 -20.17
C ASP A 237 12.06 5.22 -19.19
N TYR A 238 10.75 5.40 -19.06
CA TYR A 238 10.13 6.23 -18.04
C TYR A 238 8.77 5.62 -17.68
N GLU A 239 8.34 5.89 -16.45
CA GLU A 239 7.05 5.45 -15.94
C GLU A 239 6.26 6.65 -15.42
N THR A 240 4.95 6.57 -15.59
CA THR A 240 4.00 7.51 -15.01
C THR A 240 3.20 6.77 -13.96
N VAL A 241 3.15 7.32 -12.74
CA VAL A 241 2.48 6.72 -11.59
C VAL A 241 1.44 7.69 -11.03
N PHE A 242 0.37 7.15 -10.45
CA PHE A 242 -0.66 7.96 -9.81
C PHE A 242 -0.14 8.57 -8.51
N THR A 243 -0.45 9.84 -8.28
CA THR A 243 -0.11 10.51 -7.02
C THR A 243 -1.09 10.18 -5.88
N GLY A 244 -2.28 9.70 -6.22
CA GLY A 244 -3.37 9.48 -5.27
C GLY A 244 -4.35 10.64 -5.13
N THR A 245 -4.22 11.72 -5.93
CA THR A 245 -5.22 12.81 -5.99
C THR A 245 -6.61 12.31 -6.37
N ASP A 246 -6.68 11.38 -7.33
CA ASP A 246 -7.93 10.87 -7.92
C ASP A 246 -8.41 9.58 -7.23
N GLY A 247 -7.77 9.22 -6.11
CA GLY A 247 -8.04 8.00 -5.37
C GLY A 247 -6.82 7.58 -4.56
N LEU A 248 -6.91 7.69 -3.23
CA LEU A 248 -5.79 7.42 -2.32
C LEU A 248 -5.24 6.00 -2.46
N SER A 249 -6.09 5.03 -2.78
CA SER A 249 -5.71 3.64 -3.02
C SER A 249 -4.78 3.48 -4.21
N ASN A 250 -4.76 4.42 -5.15
CA ASN A 250 -3.97 4.30 -6.38
C ASN A 250 -2.57 4.92 -6.25
N SER A 251 -2.27 5.61 -5.14
CA SER A 251 -0.97 6.24 -4.93
C SER A 251 0.20 5.27 -5.14
N GLY A 252 1.16 5.67 -5.98
CA GLY A 252 2.34 4.86 -6.29
C GLY A 252 2.09 3.68 -7.25
N LEU A 253 0.88 3.51 -7.79
CA LEU A 253 0.61 2.52 -8.83
C LEU A 253 0.92 3.08 -10.22
N THR A 254 1.37 2.22 -11.12
CA THR A 254 1.67 2.54 -12.52
C THR A 254 0.40 2.91 -13.28
N ASP A 255 0.38 4.10 -13.87
CA ASP A 255 -0.60 4.51 -14.89
C ASP A 255 -0.13 4.06 -16.27
N THR A 256 1.09 4.47 -16.65
CA THR A 256 1.69 4.11 -17.94
C THR A 256 3.18 3.78 -17.82
N TYR A 257 3.68 2.97 -18.75
CA TYR A 257 5.10 2.73 -18.96
C TYR A 257 5.45 3.12 -20.39
N ASN A 258 6.45 3.97 -20.57
CA ASN A 258 6.81 4.58 -21.85
C ASN A 258 5.59 5.21 -22.56
N GLY A 259 4.72 5.87 -21.79
CA GLY A 259 3.55 6.60 -22.29
C GLY A 259 2.34 5.74 -22.68
N SER A 260 2.36 4.44 -22.41
CA SER A 260 1.24 3.52 -22.68
C SER A 260 0.80 2.75 -21.43
N PRO A 261 -0.51 2.60 -21.17
CA PRO A 261 -1.04 1.76 -20.08
C PRO A 261 -0.92 0.25 -20.38
N LYS A 262 -0.39 -0.08 -21.56
CA LYS A 262 -0.23 -1.44 -22.06
C LYS A 262 1.14 -1.59 -22.73
N ILE A 263 1.79 -2.72 -22.49
CA ILE A 263 3.03 -3.05 -23.18
C ILE A 263 2.73 -3.58 -24.59
N PRO A 264 3.48 -3.17 -25.63
CA PRO A 264 3.17 -3.47 -27.02
C PRO A 264 3.39 -4.94 -27.41
N GLN A 265 4.06 -5.74 -26.57
CA GLN A 265 4.44 -7.12 -26.87
C GLN A 265 3.25 -8.10 -26.85
N TRP A 266 2.15 -7.72 -26.19
CA TRP A 266 0.97 -8.56 -26.04
C TRP A 266 -0.28 -7.88 -26.60
N ALA A 267 -1.16 -8.70 -27.18
CA ALA A 267 -2.50 -8.24 -27.50
C ALA A 267 -3.30 -7.96 -26.22
N SER A 268 -4.30 -7.09 -26.31
CA SER A 268 -5.26 -6.88 -25.22
C SER A 268 -6.03 -8.19 -24.92
N PRO A 269 -6.32 -8.52 -23.65
CA PRO A 269 -6.03 -7.76 -22.42
C PRO A 269 -4.65 -8.05 -21.80
N CYS A 270 -3.90 -9.04 -22.29
CA CYS A 270 -2.66 -9.54 -21.70
C CYS A 270 -1.56 -8.48 -21.47
N GLY A 271 -1.51 -7.46 -22.31
CA GLY A 271 -0.50 -6.39 -22.23
C GLY A 271 -0.81 -5.29 -21.22
N ASN A 272 -1.97 -5.29 -20.56
CA ASN A 272 -2.35 -4.22 -19.64
C ASN A 272 -1.46 -4.24 -18.38
N ILE A 273 -0.96 -3.07 -18.01
CA ILE A 273 -0.13 -2.85 -16.81
C ILE A 273 -0.69 -1.75 -15.91
N ASN A 274 -1.76 -1.07 -16.31
CA ASN A 274 -2.36 -0.01 -15.52
C ASN A 274 -2.83 -0.54 -14.15
N GLY A 275 -2.54 0.19 -13.08
CA GLY A 275 -2.85 -0.16 -11.71
C GLY A 275 -1.90 -1.18 -11.09
N SER A 276 -0.78 -1.49 -11.74
CA SER A 276 0.24 -2.38 -11.20
C SER A 276 1.21 -1.67 -10.26
N SER A 277 1.81 -2.45 -9.36
CA SER A 277 2.88 -2.05 -8.46
C SER A 277 4.23 -2.53 -9.01
N ASP A 278 5.26 -1.71 -8.87
CA ASP A 278 6.67 -2.06 -9.11
C ASP A 278 7.28 -2.89 -7.95
N GLY A 279 6.50 -3.14 -6.91
CA GLY A 279 6.90 -3.80 -5.66
C GLY A 279 7.24 -2.84 -4.52
N THR A 280 7.29 -1.53 -4.78
CA THR A 280 7.57 -0.50 -3.77
C THR A 280 6.33 -0.18 -2.94
N LYS A 281 5.19 -0.01 -3.61
CA LYS A 281 3.90 0.32 -3.00
C LYS A 281 2.76 -0.37 -3.72
N PHE A 282 1.89 -1.02 -2.95
CA PHE A 282 0.64 -1.63 -3.39
C PHE A 282 -0.54 -0.73 -3.01
N PRO A 283 -1.77 -1.03 -3.50
CA PRO A 283 -2.93 -0.24 -3.15
C PRO A 283 -3.11 -0.14 -1.64
N SER A 284 -3.59 1.00 -1.15
CA SER A 284 -3.94 1.18 0.27
C SER A 284 -5.39 0.74 0.55
N LYS A 285 -5.69 0.37 1.79
CA LYS A 285 -7.00 -0.15 2.26
C LYS A 285 -7.42 -1.44 1.53
N ILE A 286 -6.48 -2.38 1.41
CA ILE A 286 -6.64 -3.68 0.77
C ILE A 286 -7.66 -4.53 1.52
N LYS A 287 -8.60 -5.14 0.78
CA LYS A 287 -9.54 -6.12 1.30
C LYS A 287 -9.03 -7.54 1.02
N PRO A 288 -9.42 -8.56 1.82
CA PRO A 288 -8.97 -9.94 1.63
C PRO A 288 -9.23 -10.51 0.22
N ASN A 289 -10.31 -10.11 -0.45
CA ASN A 289 -10.65 -10.61 -1.78
C ASN A 289 -10.03 -9.79 -2.93
N ASP A 290 -9.25 -8.76 -2.64
CA ASP A 290 -8.66 -7.91 -3.67
C ASP A 290 -7.50 -8.64 -4.36
N THR A 291 -7.51 -8.61 -5.70
CA THR A 291 -6.38 -9.07 -6.52
C THR A 291 -5.48 -7.88 -6.82
N LEU A 292 -4.20 -7.97 -6.47
CA LEU A 292 -3.23 -6.92 -6.74
C LEU A 292 -2.48 -7.23 -8.04
N LEU A 293 -1.86 -6.23 -8.65
CA LEU A 293 -1.04 -6.40 -9.85
C LEU A 293 0.41 -6.03 -9.54
N PHE A 294 1.35 -6.87 -9.94
CA PHE A 294 2.78 -6.62 -9.84
C PHE A 294 3.40 -6.57 -11.25
N PHE A 295 4.16 -5.53 -11.55
CA PHE A 295 4.83 -5.36 -12.84
C PHE A 295 6.25 -4.88 -12.62
N ARG A 296 7.19 -5.61 -13.21
CA ARG A 296 8.52 -5.11 -13.52
C ARG A 296 8.81 -5.41 -14.98
N LYS A 297 9.58 -4.53 -15.64
CA LYS A 297 9.99 -4.70 -17.04
C LYS A 297 10.51 -6.12 -17.32
N SER A 298 11.32 -6.65 -16.40
CA SER A 298 11.94 -7.97 -16.52
C SER A 298 10.94 -9.14 -16.59
N MET A 299 9.74 -8.98 -16.04
CA MET A 299 8.68 -10.01 -16.08
C MET A 299 7.88 -10.02 -17.37
N CYS A 300 8.02 -8.99 -18.21
CA CYS A 300 7.35 -8.86 -19.51
C CYS A 300 5.81 -8.93 -19.44
N ARG A 301 5.16 -8.79 -18.28
CA ARG A 301 3.70 -8.61 -18.12
C ARG A 301 3.39 -8.20 -16.69
N ALA A 302 2.21 -7.60 -16.46
CA ALA A 302 1.65 -7.52 -15.12
C ALA A 302 1.22 -8.93 -14.65
N LYS A 303 1.52 -9.23 -13.40
CA LYS A 303 1.32 -10.52 -12.74
C LYS A 303 0.28 -10.34 -11.64
N PRO A 304 -0.84 -11.07 -11.67
CA PRO A 304 -1.84 -10.98 -10.61
C PRO A 304 -1.33 -11.63 -9.33
N LEU A 305 -1.66 -11.01 -8.20
CA LEU A 305 -1.37 -11.49 -6.86
C LEU A 305 -2.69 -11.78 -6.16
N VAL A 306 -2.86 -13.02 -5.70
CA VAL A 306 -4.05 -13.47 -4.97
C VAL A 306 -3.73 -13.68 -3.49
N HIS A 307 -4.62 -13.23 -2.62
CA HIS A 307 -4.51 -13.42 -1.18
C HIS A 307 -4.66 -14.91 -0.85
N VAL A 308 -3.77 -15.42 -0.01
CA VAL A 308 -3.75 -16.85 0.38
C VAL A 308 -3.80 -17.07 1.89
N ALA A 309 -3.33 -16.12 2.68
CA ALA A 309 -3.28 -16.24 4.14
C ALA A 309 -3.05 -14.88 4.82
N ASP A 310 -3.29 -14.83 6.13
CA ASP A 310 -2.94 -13.71 7.00
C ASP A 310 -1.74 -14.10 7.88
N THR A 311 -0.88 -13.14 8.20
CA THR A 311 0.30 -13.34 9.04
C THR A 311 0.66 -12.08 9.81
N VAL A 312 1.60 -12.19 10.75
CA VAL A 312 2.16 -11.06 11.48
C VAL A 312 3.67 -11.06 11.31
N VAL A 313 4.22 -9.96 10.80
CA VAL A 313 5.66 -9.76 10.58
C VAL A 313 6.11 -8.53 11.34
N ASP A 314 7.08 -8.69 12.23
CA ASP A 314 7.66 -7.60 13.03
C ASP A 314 6.63 -6.80 13.88
N GLY A 315 5.48 -7.42 14.19
CA GLY A 315 4.38 -6.81 14.94
C GLY A 315 3.26 -6.21 14.06
N PHE A 316 3.43 -6.19 12.75
CA PHE A 316 2.44 -5.66 11.81
C PHE A 316 1.61 -6.78 11.19
N SER A 317 0.30 -6.55 11.06
CA SER A 317 -0.60 -7.45 10.31
C SER A 317 -0.24 -7.42 8.82
N GLY A 318 -0.14 -8.58 8.19
CA GLY A 318 0.22 -8.71 6.79
C GLY A 318 -0.66 -9.72 6.07
N TYR A 319 -1.04 -9.39 4.84
CA TYR A 319 -1.68 -10.31 3.91
C TYR A 319 -0.61 -10.97 3.05
N VAL A 320 -0.67 -12.30 2.99
CA VAL A 320 0.21 -13.12 2.16
C VAL A 320 -0.42 -13.27 0.78
N TYR A 321 0.36 -12.94 -0.24
CA TYR A 321 -0.03 -12.98 -1.64
C TYR A 321 0.92 -13.86 -2.45
N HIS A 322 0.35 -14.72 -3.29
CA HIS A 322 1.08 -15.53 -4.27
C HIS A 322 0.63 -15.21 -5.70
N PHE A 323 1.42 -15.60 -6.70
CA PHE A 323 0.89 -15.69 -8.05
C PHE A 323 -0.04 -16.91 -8.17
N PRO A 324 -1.22 -16.79 -8.80
CA PRO A 324 -2.06 -17.94 -9.08
C PRO A 324 -1.37 -18.91 -10.05
N ASN A 325 -1.69 -20.21 -9.98
CA ASN A 325 -1.01 -21.27 -10.72
C ASN A 325 -1.04 -21.13 -12.25
N ASP A 326 -1.96 -20.32 -12.79
CA ASP A 326 -2.09 -20.05 -14.22
C ASP A 326 -1.31 -18.81 -14.68
N THR A 327 -0.54 -18.17 -13.80
CA THR A 327 0.18 -16.92 -14.09
C THR A 327 1.28 -17.06 -15.15
N ASP A 328 1.89 -18.24 -15.24
CA ASP A 328 2.94 -18.60 -16.19
C ASP A 328 2.45 -19.61 -17.25
N ASP A 329 1.13 -19.69 -17.46
CA ASP A 329 0.59 -20.35 -18.65
C ASP A 329 0.80 -19.44 -19.87
N ASN A 330 1.34 -20.01 -20.95
CA ASN A 330 1.52 -19.29 -22.20
C ASN A 330 0.22 -19.14 -23.01
N GLY A 331 -0.95 -19.45 -22.44
CA GLY A 331 -2.23 -19.43 -23.16
C GLY A 331 -2.54 -20.76 -23.84
N ARG A 332 -1.95 -21.86 -23.38
CA ARG A 332 -2.25 -23.22 -23.84
C ARG A 332 -3.42 -23.81 -23.06
N ASP A 333 -3.43 -23.62 -21.75
CA ASP A 333 -4.37 -24.32 -20.86
C ASP A 333 -5.50 -23.39 -20.37
N PHE A 334 -5.25 -22.08 -20.30
CA PHE A 334 -6.23 -21.11 -19.79
C PHE A 334 -6.60 -20.07 -20.85
N GLU A 335 -7.89 -20.00 -21.20
CA GLU A 335 -8.41 -19.08 -22.23
C GLU A 335 -8.07 -17.62 -21.94
N LYS A 336 -8.11 -17.19 -20.68
CA LYS A 336 -7.75 -15.81 -20.29
C LYS A 336 -6.31 -15.42 -20.63
N ASN A 337 -5.42 -16.41 -20.78
CA ASN A 337 -4.02 -16.24 -21.11
C ASN A 337 -3.75 -16.45 -22.61
N ARG A 338 -4.76 -16.74 -23.43
CA ARG A 338 -4.60 -17.08 -24.86
C ARG A 338 -3.79 -16.03 -25.64
N CYS A 339 -3.87 -14.76 -25.25
CA CYS A 339 -3.12 -13.65 -25.86
C CYS A 339 -1.61 -13.63 -25.56
N PHE A 340 -1.09 -14.50 -24.67
CA PHE A 340 0.35 -14.72 -24.47
C PHE A 340 0.95 -15.69 -25.50
N CYS A 341 0.12 -16.47 -26.21
CA CYS A 341 0.56 -17.32 -27.31
C CYS A 341 0.23 -16.67 -28.66
N GLN A 342 1.27 -16.42 -29.45
CA GLN A 342 1.12 -15.88 -30.81
C GLN A 342 0.93 -16.95 -31.87
N GLU A 343 1.10 -18.23 -31.51
CA GLU A 343 0.90 -19.33 -32.44
C GLU A 343 -0.61 -19.50 -32.72
N LYS A 344 -0.93 -19.83 -33.98
CA LYS A 344 -2.31 -20.09 -34.39
C LYS A 344 -2.82 -21.41 -33.83
N ASP A 345 -1.96 -22.40 -33.83
CA ASP A 345 -2.20 -23.73 -33.29
C ASP A 345 -1.83 -23.76 -31.81
N ILE A 346 -2.79 -24.17 -30.96
CA ILE A 346 -2.64 -24.18 -29.52
C ILE A 346 -1.57 -25.18 -29.05
N GLU A 347 -1.37 -26.26 -29.81
CA GLU A 347 -0.35 -27.27 -29.50
C GLU A 347 1.08 -26.77 -29.72
N GLN A 348 1.24 -25.62 -30.38
CA GLN A 348 2.53 -24.97 -30.60
C GLN A 348 2.85 -23.94 -29.51
N CYS A 349 1.87 -23.57 -28.67
CA CYS A 349 2.09 -22.74 -27.50
C CYS A 349 3.00 -23.47 -26.49
N LYS A 350 3.72 -22.72 -25.66
CA LYS A 350 4.61 -23.34 -24.66
C LYS A 350 3.80 -24.12 -23.62
N PRO A 351 4.33 -25.23 -23.10
CA PRO A 351 3.64 -26.02 -22.08
C PRO A 351 3.49 -25.23 -20.77
N ARG A 352 2.57 -25.68 -19.92
CA ARG A 352 2.24 -25.04 -18.64
C ARG A 352 3.48 -24.78 -17.78
N GLY A 353 3.51 -23.60 -17.15
CA GLY A 353 4.61 -23.16 -16.29
C GLY A 353 5.76 -22.48 -17.04
N LEU A 354 5.59 -22.22 -18.35
CA LEU A 354 6.47 -21.36 -19.12
C LEU A 354 5.69 -20.19 -19.72
N LEU A 355 6.19 -18.98 -19.49
CA LEU A 355 5.78 -17.80 -20.23
C LEU A 355 6.85 -17.48 -21.29
N ASP A 356 6.51 -17.63 -22.56
CA ASP A 356 7.38 -17.16 -23.65
C ASP A 356 7.46 -15.63 -23.61
N VAL A 357 8.66 -15.06 -23.55
CA VAL A 357 8.86 -13.59 -23.46
C VAL A 357 9.76 -13.09 -24.58
N ARG A 358 9.88 -13.83 -25.69
CA ARG A 358 10.77 -13.51 -26.81
C ARG A 358 10.62 -12.07 -27.33
N ASN A 359 9.40 -11.54 -27.34
CA ASN A 359 9.11 -10.20 -27.87
C ASN A 359 9.58 -9.07 -26.94
N CYS A 360 9.80 -9.37 -25.65
CA CYS A 360 10.44 -8.42 -24.72
C CYS A 360 11.97 -8.45 -24.81
N TYR A 361 12.55 -9.55 -25.31
CA TYR A 361 13.99 -9.78 -25.32
C TYR A 361 14.52 -9.98 -26.74
N TYR A 362 14.28 -9.00 -27.62
CA TYR A 362 14.89 -8.89 -28.96
C TYR A 362 14.60 -10.06 -29.92
N GLY A 363 13.56 -10.85 -29.64
CA GLY A 363 13.23 -12.06 -30.40
C GLY A 363 14.07 -13.27 -30.01
N PHE A 364 14.91 -13.19 -28.97
CA PHE A 364 15.62 -14.34 -28.43
C PHE A 364 14.63 -15.32 -27.80
N PRO A 365 14.90 -16.64 -27.83
CA PRO A 365 13.97 -17.67 -27.39
C PRO A 365 13.89 -17.75 -25.86
N ILE A 366 13.68 -16.64 -25.17
CA ILE A 366 13.63 -16.55 -23.71
C ILE A 366 12.24 -16.92 -23.20
N ALA A 367 12.19 -17.79 -22.19
CA ALA A 367 10.97 -18.13 -21.48
C ALA A 367 11.20 -18.07 -19.96
N LEU A 368 10.21 -17.52 -19.24
CA LEU A 368 10.21 -17.44 -17.78
C LEU A 368 9.45 -18.62 -17.18
N SER A 369 9.90 -19.10 -16.02
CA SER A 369 9.20 -20.10 -15.20
C SER A 369 9.50 -19.85 -13.73
N TYR A 370 8.84 -20.58 -12.82
CA TYR A 370 9.39 -20.72 -11.48
C TYR A 370 10.73 -21.49 -11.48
N PRO A 371 11.57 -21.30 -10.44
CA PRO A 371 12.80 -22.08 -10.25
C PRO A 371 12.57 -23.58 -10.29
N HIS A 372 13.51 -24.30 -10.91
CA HIS A 372 13.47 -25.75 -11.15
C HIS A 372 12.18 -26.24 -11.83
N PHE A 373 11.49 -25.36 -12.58
CA PHE A 373 10.19 -25.65 -13.19
C PHE A 373 9.12 -26.07 -12.17
N TYR A 374 9.15 -25.48 -10.97
CA TYR A 374 8.09 -25.65 -9.98
C TYR A 374 6.71 -25.32 -10.60
N GLU A 375 5.71 -26.17 -10.33
CA GLU A 375 4.34 -26.12 -10.90
C GLU A 375 4.20 -26.26 -12.42
N ALA A 376 5.29 -26.58 -13.14
CA ALA A 376 5.26 -26.72 -14.59
C ALA A 376 4.89 -28.13 -15.08
N ASP A 377 4.69 -28.26 -16.40
CA ASP A 377 4.46 -29.54 -17.07
C ASP A 377 5.69 -30.48 -16.98
N PRO A 378 5.51 -31.77 -16.63
CA PRO A 378 6.59 -32.76 -16.57
C PRO A 378 7.43 -32.88 -17.86
N VAL A 379 6.88 -32.52 -19.03
CA VAL A 379 7.61 -32.55 -20.32
C VAL A 379 8.89 -31.70 -20.29
N LEU A 380 8.96 -30.69 -19.42
CA LEU A 380 10.16 -29.85 -19.26
C LEU A 380 11.37 -30.59 -18.69
N PHE A 381 11.13 -31.73 -18.04
CA PHE A 381 12.18 -32.57 -17.46
C PHE A 381 12.69 -33.65 -18.44
N ASP A 382 12.03 -33.88 -19.57
CA ASP A 382 12.35 -35.00 -20.48
C ASP A 382 13.79 -34.96 -21.01
N LYS A 383 14.34 -33.77 -21.22
CA LYS A 383 15.69 -33.54 -21.74
C LYS A 383 16.75 -33.31 -20.66
N VAL A 384 16.35 -33.37 -19.39
CA VAL A 384 17.20 -33.17 -18.22
C VAL A 384 17.32 -34.49 -17.45
N GLU A 385 18.54 -34.87 -17.09
CA GLU A 385 18.79 -36.10 -16.32
C GLU A 385 18.80 -35.84 -14.81
N SER A 386 19.43 -34.73 -14.38
CA SER A 386 19.56 -34.38 -12.96
C SER A 386 19.84 -32.88 -12.78
N GLY A 387 19.65 -32.38 -11.55
CA GLY A 387 19.94 -31.00 -11.13
C GLY A 387 18.69 -30.17 -10.80
N LEU A 388 17.54 -30.52 -11.37
CA LEU A 388 16.27 -29.83 -11.11
C LEU A 388 15.48 -30.57 -10.02
N ASN A 389 15.13 -29.89 -8.94
CA ASN A 389 14.44 -30.42 -7.79
C ASN A 389 13.45 -29.37 -7.26
N PRO A 390 12.24 -29.26 -7.82
CA PRO A 390 11.27 -28.25 -7.43
C PRO A 390 10.83 -28.43 -5.97
N ASP A 391 10.91 -27.35 -5.18
CA ASP A 391 10.51 -27.29 -3.78
C ASP A 391 9.65 -26.04 -3.57
N PRO A 392 8.37 -26.17 -3.16
CA PRO A 392 7.48 -25.03 -2.92
C PRO A 392 8.08 -24.00 -1.96
N GLN A 393 8.74 -24.43 -0.89
CA GLN A 393 9.23 -23.51 0.15
C GLN A 393 10.38 -22.63 -0.36
N LYS A 394 11.18 -23.18 -1.28
CA LYS A 394 12.35 -22.50 -1.86
C LYS A 394 12.04 -21.76 -3.15
N HIS A 395 11.05 -22.20 -3.92
CA HIS A 395 10.88 -21.74 -5.30
C HIS A 395 9.57 -20.98 -5.56
N GLN A 396 8.62 -20.97 -4.61
CA GLN A 396 7.41 -20.16 -4.72
C GLN A 396 7.72 -18.68 -4.46
N THR A 397 7.11 -17.79 -5.24
CA THR A 397 7.12 -16.34 -4.97
C THR A 397 6.04 -15.99 -3.96
N PHE A 398 6.37 -15.11 -3.02
CA PHE A 398 5.40 -14.56 -2.07
C PHE A 398 5.62 -13.07 -1.81
N PHE A 399 4.55 -12.39 -1.42
CA PHE A 399 4.54 -11.02 -0.93
C PHE A 399 3.75 -10.98 0.38
N ILE A 400 4.29 -10.32 1.40
CA ILE A 400 3.58 -10.02 2.64
C ILE A 400 3.39 -8.51 2.68
N ILE A 401 2.15 -8.07 2.60
CA ILE A 401 1.78 -6.66 2.43
C ILE A 401 0.93 -6.21 3.62
N GLU A 402 1.25 -5.07 4.22
CA GLU A 402 0.39 -4.48 5.26
C GLU A 402 -0.86 -3.89 4.59
N PRO A 403 -2.06 -4.34 4.95
CA PRO A 403 -3.27 -4.08 4.17
C PRO A 403 -3.73 -2.62 4.18
N ASN A 404 -3.50 -1.87 5.26
CA ASN A 404 -4.00 -0.51 5.32
C ASN A 404 -3.18 0.42 4.42
N SER A 405 -1.86 0.34 4.49
CA SER A 405 -0.91 1.18 3.77
C SER A 405 -0.56 0.69 2.38
N GLY A 406 -0.66 -0.62 2.15
CA GLY A 406 -0.17 -1.26 0.93
C GLY A 406 1.36 -1.36 0.88
N THR A 407 2.05 -1.21 2.01
CA THR A 407 3.52 -1.31 2.05
C THR A 407 3.95 -2.77 2.21
N PRO A 408 4.94 -3.25 1.44
CA PRO A 408 5.50 -4.58 1.65
C PRO A 408 6.24 -4.67 2.99
N LEU A 409 6.05 -5.78 3.71
CA LEU A 409 6.72 -6.11 4.97
C LEU A 409 7.85 -7.12 4.76
N ASN A 410 7.63 -8.08 3.86
CA ASN A 410 8.58 -9.14 3.51
C ASN A 410 8.15 -9.72 2.14
N LEU A 411 9.09 -9.98 1.25
CA LEU A 411 8.80 -10.60 -0.05
C LEU A 411 10.00 -11.37 -0.58
N ALA A 412 9.73 -12.31 -1.47
CA ALA A 412 10.73 -12.96 -2.31
C ALA A 412 10.13 -13.24 -3.68
N VAL A 413 10.58 -12.49 -4.69
CA VAL A 413 10.23 -12.73 -6.10
C VAL A 413 11.24 -13.69 -6.70
N ARG A 414 10.78 -14.87 -7.10
CA ARG A 414 11.62 -15.98 -7.54
C ARG A 414 11.24 -16.42 -8.94
N TYR A 415 12.19 -16.32 -9.87
CA TYR A 415 11.95 -16.65 -11.27
C TYR A 415 13.18 -17.27 -11.93
N GLN A 416 12.93 -18.19 -12.84
CA GLN A 416 13.93 -18.84 -13.68
C GLN A 416 13.84 -18.34 -15.11
N ILE A 417 15.01 -18.18 -15.72
CA ILE A 417 15.19 -17.75 -17.10
C ILE A 417 15.70 -18.94 -17.89
N ASN A 418 15.01 -19.23 -18.99
CA ASN A 418 15.26 -20.40 -19.82
C ASN A 418 15.38 -19.99 -21.29
N MET A 419 16.08 -20.80 -22.09
CA MET A 419 15.98 -20.75 -23.55
C MET A 419 15.01 -21.84 -24.04
N ALA A 420 13.85 -21.46 -24.58
CA ALA A 420 12.86 -22.37 -25.14
C ALA A 420 13.09 -22.59 -26.64
N LEU A 421 14.08 -23.43 -26.96
CA LEU A 421 14.60 -23.65 -28.31
C LEU A 421 13.65 -24.49 -29.17
N GLY A 422 13.44 -24.06 -30.42
CA GLY A 422 12.73 -24.80 -31.45
C GLY A 422 13.62 -25.85 -32.14
N ASN A 423 13.30 -26.17 -33.40
CA ASN A 423 14.03 -27.17 -34.15
C ASN A 423 15.35 -26.62 -34.71
N LEU A 424 16.48 -27.07 -34.15
CA LEU A 424 17.82 -26.64 -34.53
C LEU A 424 18.59 -27.69 -35.36
N GLN A 425 17.95 -28.76 -35.82
CA GLN A 425 18.62 -29.90 -36.48
C GLN A 425 19.47 -29.49 -37.69
N ASN A 426 19.06 -28.42 -38.38
CA ASN A 426 19.72 -27.92 -39.59
C ASN A 426 20.75 -26.81 -39.32
N ILE A 427 21.04 -26.52 -38.05
CA ILE A 427 22.05 -25.52 -37.65
C ILE A 427 23.27 -26.23 -37.07
N ALA A 428 24.45 -25.86 -37.58
CA ALA A 428 25.72 -26.45 -37.19
C ALA A 428 25.92 -26.37 -35.67
N ASN A 429 26.47 -27.44 -35.09
CA ASN A 429 26.76 -27.63 -33.66
C ASN A 429 25.55 -27.52 -32.71
N SER A 430 24.36 -27.15 -33.18
CA SER A 430 23.20 -26.82 -32.32
C SER A 430 22.08 -27.87 -32.36
N GLY A 431 22.15 -28.82 -33.29
CA GLY A 431 21.07 -29.81 -33.50
C GLY A 431 20.67 -30.63 -32.27
N ARG A 432 21.60 -30.87 -31.34
CA ARG A 432 21.30 -31.60 -30.07
C ARG A 432 20.40 -30.82 -29.11
N PHE A 433 20.31 -29.50 -29.28
CA PHE A 433 19.47 -28.60 -28.49
C PHE A 433 18.10 -28.36 -29.16
N SER A 434 17.71 -29.20 -30.12
CA SER A 434 16.42 -29.05 -30.79
C SER A 434 15.26 -29.42 -29.86
N ASN A 435 14.23 -28.59 -29.84
CA ASN A 435 12.97 -28.80 -29.13
C ASN A 435 13.20 -29.08 -27.63
N MET A 436 14.01 -28.24 -26.98
CA MET A 436 14.25 -28.34 -25.55
C MET A 436 14.20 -26.98 -24.87
N VAL A 437 13.87 -26.99 -23.58
CA VAL A 437 13.93 -25.82 -22.72
C VAL A 437 15.20 -25.93 -21.89
N LEU A 438 16.14 -25.03 -22.15
CA LEU A 438 17.46 -25.01 -21.52
C LEU A 438 17.45 -24.02 -20.36
N PRO A 439 17.47 -24.46 -19.09
CA PRO A 439 17.54 -23.56 -17.96
C PRO A 439 18.92 -22.88 -17.92
N MET A 440 18.94 -21.57 -17.68
CA MET A 440 20.18 -20.77 -17.69
C MET A 440 20.58 -20.32 -16.29
N LEU A 441 19.63 -19.67 -15.60
CA LEU A 441 19.76 -19.25 -14.22
C LEU A 441 18.39 -19.05 -13.60
N TRP A 442 18.33 -19.01 -12.28
CA TRP A 442 17.18 -18.45 -11.56
C TRP A 442 17.62 -17.39 -10.57
N ILE A 443 16.70 -16.50 -10.24
CA ILE A 443 16.93 -15.36 -9.36
C ILE A 443 15.93 -15.33 -8.23
N GLU A 444 16.35 -14.75 -7.12
CA GLU A 444 15.51 -14.32 -6.02
C GLU A 444 15.77 -12.83 -5.77
N ILE A 445 14.73 -12.00 -5.89
CA ILE A 445 14.74 -10.61 -5.45
C ILE A 445 13.98 -10.57 -4.13
N GLY A 446 14.70 -10.44 -3.03
CA GLY A 446 14.16 -10.59 -1.69
C GLY A 446 14.31 -9.34 -0.82
N MET A 447 13.28 -9.09 0.00
CA MET A 447 13.30 -8.17 1.13
C MET A 447 12.85 -8.95 2.36
N TYR A 448 13.78 -9.27 3.27
CA TYR A 448 13.50 -10.17 4.40
C TYR A 448 13.21 -9.48 5.72
N GLY A 449 13.10 -8.15 5.71
CA GLY A 449 12.70 -7.41 6.89
C GLY A 449 12.71 -5.91 6.66
N LEU A 450 11.97 -5.21 7.51
CA LEU A 450 11.97 -3.76 7.52
C LEU A 450 13.19 -3.20 8.28
N PRO A 451 13.85 -2.17 7.76
CA PRO A 451 14.82 -1.37 8.51
C PRO A 451 14.21 -0.83 9.80
N SER A 452 15.02 -0.72 10.87
CA SER A 452 14.57 -0.22 12.17
C SER A 452 13.94 1.18 12.11
N SER A 453 14.43 2.04 11.21
CA SER A 453 13.88 3.38 10.98
C SER A 453 12.45 3.33 10.44
N LEU A 454 12.17 2.46 9.47
CA LEU A 454 10.81 2.25 8.94
C LEU A 454 9.90 1.58 9.97
N LYS A 455 10.40 0.56 10.67
CA LYS A 455 9.65 -0.10 11.76
C LYS A 455 9.17 0.92 12.80
N MET A 456 10.05 1.81 13.25
CA MET A 456 9.70 2.83 14.24
C MET A 456 8.64 3.81 13.71
N ARG A 457 8.77 4.25 12.45
CA ARG A 457 7.79 5.13 11.81
C ARG A 457 6.43 4.45 11.66
N PHE A 458 6.40 3.20 11.19
CA PHE A 458 5.15 2.46 11.02
C PHE A 458 4.47 2.19 12.36
N LYS A 459 5.22 1.86 13.42
CA LYS A 459 4.65 1.76 14.77
C LYS A 459 4.06 3.09 15.25
N PHE A 460 4.77 4.18 15.02
CA PHE A 460 4.27 5.50 15.39
C PHE A 460 2.95 5.83 14.67
N TYR A 461 2.88 5.62 13.36
CA TYR A 461 1.69 5.93 12.57
C TYR A 461 0.53 4.94 12.78
N PHE A 462 0.78 3.63 12.77
CA PHE A 462 -0.28 2.62 12.75
C PHE A 462 -0.70 2.12 14.13
N GLU A 463 0.17 2.24 15.14
CA GLU A 463 -0.15 1.82 16.51
C GLU A 463 -0.33 3.02 17.43
N ILE A 464 0.70 3.88 17.55
CA ILE A 464 0.74 4.90 18.61
C ILE A 464 -0.30 6.00 18.39
N ILE A 465 -0.36 6.62 17.20
CA ILE A 465 -1.29 7.74 16.95
C ILE A 465 -2.76 7.31 17.09
N PRO A 466 -3.23 6.20 16.47
CA PRO A 466 -4.62 5.75 16.63
C PRO A 466 -4.97 5.47 18.08
N ILE A 467 -4.10 4.75 18.81
CA ILE A 467 -4.31 4.45 20.23
C ILE A 467 -4.34 5.75 21.05
N ALA A 468 -3.43 6.69 20.80
CA ALA A 468 -3.40 7.97 21.48
C ALA A 468 -4.68 8.79 21.23
N GLN A 469 -5.18 8.81 19.99
CA GLN A 469 -6.45 9.45 19.65
C GLN A 469 -7.63 8.79 20.38
N THR A 470 -7.68 7.45 20.39
CA THR A 470 -8.71 6.69 21.10
C THR A 470 -8.66 6.96 22.61
N CYS A 471 -7.48 6.90 23.23
CA CYS A 471 -7.28 7.21 24.64
C CYS A 471 -7.67 8.64 24.97
N LEU A 472 -7.26 9.62 24.16
CA LEU A 472 -7.63 11.03 24.32
C LEU A 472 -9.15 11.21 24.24
N THR A 473 -9.80 10.56 23.28
CA THR A 473 -11.25 10.61 23.10
C THR A 473 -11.97 10.08 24.35
N TYR A 474 -11.58 8.91 24.86
CA TYR A 474 -12.16 8.36 26.10
C TYR A 474 -11.86 9.21 27.33
N ALA A 475 -10.65 9.76 27.44
CA ALA A 475 -10.29 10.66 28.54
C ALA A 475 -11.12 11.95 28.53
N LEU A 476 -11.38 12.52 27.35
CA LEU A 476 -12.26 13.67 27.18
C LEU A 476 -13.70 13.32 27.55
N PHE A 477 -14.24 12.18 27.12
CA PHE A 477 -15.58 11.74 27.54
C PHE A 477 -15.67 11.56 29.06
N ALA A 478 -14.73 10.84 29.67
CA ALA A 478 -14.74 10.57 31.11
C ALA A 478 -14.62 11.85 31.95
N SER A 479 -13.69 12.74 31.58
CA SER A 479 -13.52 14.03 32.27
C SER A 479 -14.73 14.94 32.08
N SER A 480 -15.38 14.90 30.91
CA SER A 480 -16.61 15.66 30.63
C SER A 480 -17.78 15.15 31.46
N THR A 481 -18.00 13.83 31.51
CA THR A 481 -19.03 13.24 32.36
C THR A 481 -18.80 13.56 33.83
N PHE A 482 -17.56 13.45 34.31
CA PHE A 482 -17.22 13.81 35.68
C PHE A 482 -17.47 15.30 35.96
N GLY A 483 -17.04 16.20 35.07
CA GLY A 483 -17.24 17.65 35.22
C GLY A 483 -18.73 18.04 35.25
N LEU A 484 -19.56 17.42 34.40
CA LEU A 484 -21.00 17.64 34.38
C LEU A 484 -21.67 17.10 35.65
N LEU A 485 -21.35 15.88 36.08
CA LEU A 485 -21.88 15.30 37.31
C LEU A 485 -21.46 16.10 38.55
N TYR A 486 -20.21 16.57 38.60
CA TYR A 486 -19.71 17.41 39.69
C TYR A 486 -20.40 18.79 39.71
N SER A 487 -20.65 19.39 38.54
CA SER A 487 -21.43 20.62 38.43
C SER A 487 -22.86 20.42 38.94
N ILE A 488 -23.54 19.35 38.52
CA ILE A 488 -24.89 18.99 39.00
C ILE A 488 -24.87 18.78 40.52
N TYR A 489 -23.89 18.05 41.05
CA TYR A 489 -23.73 17.84 42.48
C TYR A 489 -23.54 19.16 43.24
N LYS A 490 -22.68 20.06 42.75
CA LYS A 490 -22.46 21.39 43.36
C LYS A 490 -23.73 22.24 43.34
N LEU A 491 -24.49 22.23 42.24
CA LEU A 491 -25.78 22.92 42.14
C LEU A 491 -26.83 22.34 43.09
N ALA A 492 -26.91 21.01 43.19
CA ALA A 492 -27.83 20.33 44.11
C ALA A 492 -27.47 20.58 45.58
N SER A 493 -26.17 20.56 45.92
CA SER A 493 -25.67 20.85 47.26
C SER A 493 -25.90 22.31 47.67
N ALA A 494 -25.66 23.26 46.75
CA ALA A 494 -25.98 24.67 46.97
C ALA A 494 -27.47 24.90 47.22
N ARG A 495 -28.36 24.25 46.45
CA ARG A 495 -29.81 24.31 46.65
C ARG A 495 -30.25 23.72 47.99
N LYS A 496 -29.67 22.59 48.41
CA LYS A 496 -29.98 21.97 49.72
C LYS A 496 -29.51 22.82 50.90
N HIS A 497 -28.43 23.58 50.74
CA HIS A 497 -27.99 24.56 51.74
C HIS A 497 -28.98 25.74 51.86
N ASP A 498 -29.58 26.16 50.74
CA ASP A 498 -30.61 27.21 50.70
C ASP A 498 -31.94 26.73 51.33
N GLU A 499 -32.39 25.50 51.01
CA GLU A 499 -33.58 24.87 51.62
C GLU A 499 -33.44 24.63 53.14
N ASN A 500 -32.22 24.36 53.64
CA ASN A 500 -31.96 24.17 55.07
C ASN A 500 -31.75 25.49 55.84
N ASN A 501 -31.72 26.66 55.18
CA ASN A 501 -31.66 27.99 55.79
C ASN A 501 -32.78 28.90 55.24
N PRO A 502 -34.05 28.69 55.62
CA PRO A 502 -35.21 29.36 55.02
C PRO A 502 -35.42 30.82 55.45
N TRP A 503 -34.36 31.58 55.75
CA TRP A 503 -34.50 32.91 56.37
C TRP A 503 -34.69 34.07 55.39
N ILE A 504 -35.10 33.82 54.15
CA ILE A 504 -35.27 34.88 53.13
C ILE A 504 -36.75 35.19 52.85
N GLU A 505 -37.69 34.28 53.13
CA GLU A 505 -39.11 34.59 52.95
C GLU A 505 -39.74 35.31 54.16
N ASP A 506 -39.31 35.01 55.39
CA ASP A 506 -39.97 35.57 56.58
C ASP A 506 -39.78 37.07 56.74
N GLU A 507 -38.59 37.64 56.49
CA GLU A 507 -38.36 39.08 56.73
C GLU A 507 -39.01 39.98 55.66
N PHE A 508 -39.10 39.51 54.41
CA PHE A 508 -39.76 40.25 53.33
C PHE A 508 -41.29 40.16 53.44
N VAL A 509 -41.83 38.98 53.76
CA VAL A 509 -43.27 38.77 54.01
C VAL A 509 -43.72 39.52 55.28
N LEU A 510 -42.96 39.48 56.39
CA LEU A 510 -43.25 40.26 57.60
C LEU A 510 -43.19 41.78 57.37
N THR A 511 -42.32 42.25 56.46
CA THR A 511 -42.22 43.67 56.11
C THR A 511 -43.36 44.13 55.22
N ILE A 512 -43.83 43.28 54.30
CA ILE A 512 -45.03 43.54 53.50
C ILE A 512 -46.28 43.49 54.38
N ASP A 513 -46.44 42.50 55.25
CA ASP A 513 -47.58 42.41 56.16
C ASP A 513 -47.63 43.60 57.15
N LYS A 514 -46.48 44.05 57.67
CA LYS A 514 -46.43 45.28 58.47
C LYS A 514 -46.81 46.53 57.68
N LYS A 515 -46.38 46.64 56.41
CA LYS A 515 -46.77 47.76 55.54
C LYS A 515 -48.24 47.71 55.13
N LEU A 516 -48.79 46.51 54.88
CA LEU A 516 -50.20 46.30 54.55
C LEU A 516 -51.09 46.61 55.76
N ALA A 517 -50.68 46.18 56.97
CA ALA A 517 -51.38 46.49 58.22
C ALA A 517 -51.38 48.00 58.53
N SER A 518 -50.29 48.72 58.24
CA SER A 518 -50.27 50.19 58.35
C SER A 518 -51.18 50.89 57.34
N TYR A 519 -51.34 50.32 56.14
CA TYR A 519 -52.19 50.88 55.08
C TYR A 519 -53.69 50.65 55.35
N ILE A 520 -54.04 49.51 55.96
CA ILE A 520 -55.41 49.18 56.38
C ILE A 520 -55.83 50.04 57.61
N SER A 521 -54.89 50.34 58.51
CA SER A 521 -55.13 51.24 59.64
C SER A 521 -55.36 52.70 59.23
N GLU A 522 -54.73 53.17 58.14
CA GLU A 522 -54.98 54.52 57.60
C GLU A 522 -56.31 54.62 56.84
N ARG A 523 -56.76 53.56 56.16
CA ARG A 523 -58.10 53.54 55.51
C ARG A 523 -59.26 53.47 56.52
N GLY A 524 -59.06 52.87 57.69
CA GLY A 524 -60.05 52.82 58.76
C GLY A 524 -60.38 54.19 59.39
N LEU A 525 -59.53 55.21 59.18
CA LEU A 525 -59.73 56.58 59.67
C LEU A 525 -60.29 57.55 58.60
N ILE A 526 -60.34 57.15 57.33
CA ILE A 526 -60.85 57.99 56.23
C ILE A 526 -62.33 57.66 55.91
N GLN A 527 -62.81 56.47 56.26
CA GLN A 527 -64.19 56.01 56.00
C GLN A 527 -65.20 56.37 57.12
N SER A 528 -64.94 57.38 57.95
CA SER A 528 -65.90 57.85 58.97
C SER A 528 -66.43 59.28 58.73
N ASN A 529 -66.15 59.90 57.58
CA ASN A 529 -66.54 61.29 57.30
C ASN A 529 -67.24 61.53 55.94
N LEU A 530 -67.66 60.50 55.22
CA LEU A 530 -68.39 60.66 53.95
C LEU A 530 -69.56 59.66 53.84
N ASP A 531 -70.31 59.49 54.93
CA ASP A 531 -71.71 59.07 54.89
C ASP A 531 -72.55 60.32 55.14
N ASP A 532 -72.76 61.13 54.10
CA ASP A 532 -73.94 61.96 53.92
C ASP A 532 -74.02 62.37 52.43
N GLU A 533 -75.19 62.11 51.83
CA GLU A 533 -75.58 62.39 50.44
C GLU A 533 -75.05 61.45 49.34
N PHE A 534 -75.75 60.34 49.08
CA PHE A 534 -76.71 60.31 47.95
C PHE A 534 -77.48 58.98 47.87
N TYR A 535 -78.78 59.15 47.67
CA TYR A 535 -79.86 58.19 47.59
C TYR A 535 -79.70 57.10 46.50
N ILE A 536 -79.92 55.84 46.88
CA ILE A 536 -81.04 54.97 46.40
C ILE A 536 -81.17 54.79 44.86
N ASN A 537 -80.91 53.59 44.27
CA ASN A 537 -81.89 52.50 44.16
C ASN A 537 -81.60 51.32 43.18
N TYR A 538 -82.06 50.14 43.65
CA TYR A 538 -82.68 48.96 42.97
C TYR A 538 -81.93 47.98 42.03
N LYS A 539 -81.63 46.81 42.65
CA LYS A 539 -82.01 45.40 42.34
C LYS A 539 -81.68 44.74 40.97
N THR A 540 -80.72 43.79 41.03
CA THR A 540 -80.74 42.32 40.70
C THR A 540 -81.97 41.66 40.05
N PRO A 541 -81.89 40.40 39.52
CA PRO A 541 -80.78 39.59 38.96
C PRO A 541 -81.18 38.71 37.73
N LEU A 542 -80.25 37.91 37.11
CA LEU A 542 -80.38 36.45 36.77
C LEU A 542 -79.58 35.95 35.52
N LYS A 543 -78.89 34.80 35.74
CA LYS A 543 -78.81 33.54 34.92
C LYS A 543 -77.93 33.37 33.65
N ARG A 544 -77.04 32.36 33.77
CA ARG A 544 -76.83 31.10 32.98
C ARG A 544 -76.25 31.08 31.55
N ASN A 545 -75.45 30.01 31.35
CA ASN A 545 -75.23 29.16 30.14
C ASN A 545 -74.29 29.71 29.03
N ILE A 546 -73.55 28.96 28.19
CA ILE A 546 -73.29 27.52 27.89
C ILE A 546 -72.13 27.44 26.84
N ASP A 547 -71.47 26.28 26.79
CA ASP A 547 -70.72 25.55 25.72
C ASP A 547 -69.53 26.05 24.88
N ASN A 548 -68.62 25.06 24.78
CA ASN A 548 -67.74 24.59 23.70
C ASN A 548 -68.01 24.98 22.25
N THR A 549 -66.93 25.13 21.48
CA THR A 549 -66.87 24.67 20.08
C THR A 549 -65.43 24.30 19.66
N LYS A 550 -65.31 23.14 19.00
CA LYS A 550 -64.17 22.66 18.20
C LYS A 550 -64.31 23.11 16.73
N VAL A 551 -63.23 22.95 15.96
CA VAL A 551 -63.13 22.58 14.53
C VAL A 551 -62.35 23.58 13.64
N GLU A 552 -61.23 23.03 13.10
CA GLU A 552 -60.51 23.23 11.82
C GLU A 552 -60.48 24.59 11.10
N VAL A 553 -59.31 24.96 10.57
CA VAL A 553 -58.95 24.88 9.13
C VAL A 553 -57.49 25.34 8.93
N LEU A 554 -56.74 24.52 8.16
CA LEU A 554 -55.40 24.67 7.55
C LEU A 554 -54.14 24.56 8.44
#